data_AF-A0A7Z7M149-F1
#
_entry.id   AF-A0A7Z7M149-F1
#
_cell.length_a   1.000
_cell.length_b   1.000
_cell.length_c   1.000
_cell.angle_alpha   90.00
_cell.angle_beta   90.00
_cell.angle_gamma   90.00
#
_symmetry.space_group_name_H-M   'P 1'
#
loop_
_entity.id
_entity.type
_entity.pdbx_description
1 polymer ?
#
loop_
_entity_poly.entity_id
_entity_poly.type
_entity_poly.pdbx_seq_one_letter_code
_entity_poly.pdbx_strand_id
1 'polypeptide(L)' 'MKESPKTGTGDLLISVQAIEPLLIPIPNSQDLKNIEDLMDMILNDNSISIENCEFQINQIIYSQIGLTKDEIDFIESQ' A
#
# COMPACT_ATOMS: atom_id res chain seq x y z
N MET A 1 -1.17 13.41 15.52
CA MET A 1 -0.55 13.27 14.19
C MET A 1 0.85 13.84 14.29
N LYS A 2 1.88 13.00 14.16
CA LYS A 2 3.28 13.43 14.18
C LYS A 2 3.70 13.46 12.72
N GLU A 3 3.77 14.64 12.14
CA GLU A 3 4.05 14.83 10.71
C GLU A 3 5.39 14.19 10.38
N SER A 4 5.39 13.25 9.43
CA SER A 4 6.63 12.74 8.84
C SER A 4 7.41 13.93 8.28
N PRO A 5 8.74 14.01 8.50
CA PRO A 5 9.52 15.17 8.08
C PRO A 5 9.39 15.34 6.56
N LYS A 6 8.86 16.49 6.15
CA LYS A 6 8.79 16.90 4.75
C LYS A 6 9.89 17.93 4.46
N THR A 7 10.42 17.95 3.24
CA THR A 7 11.28 19.07 2.80
C THR A 7 10.46 20.37 2.76
N GLY A 8 11.12 21.52 2.70
CA GLY A 8 10.46 22.82 2.51
C GLY A 8 9.63 22.94 1.22
N THR A 9 9.67 21.94 0.33
CA THR A 9 8.90 21.81 -0.91
C THR A 9 7.80 20.74 -0.85
N GLY A 10 7.67 20.01 0.27
CA GLY A 10 6.63 19.01 0.48
C GLY A 10 7.05 17.56 0.20
N ASP A 11 8.30 17.31 -0.19
CA ASP A 11 8.80 15.95 -0.45
C ASP A 11 8.85 15.15 0.85
N LEU A 12 8.34 13.92 0.81
CA LEU A 12 8.37 13.02 1.96
C LEU A 12 9.80 12.46 2.15
N LEU A 13 10.45 12.83 3.26
CA LEU A 13 11.73 12.24 3.64
C LEU A 13 11.49 10.99 4.50
N ILE A 14 11.76 9.82 3.92
CA ILE A 14 11.73 8.54 4.63
C ILE A 14 13.18 8.08 4.81
N SER A 15 13.65 8.00 6.06
CA SER A 15 14.97 7.44 6.36
C SER A 15 14.93 5.91 6.28
N VAL A 16 16.06 5.25 6.02
CA VAL A 16 16.17 3.77 6.05
C VAL A 16 15.68 3.22 7.41
N GLN A 17 15.96 3.95 8.48
CA GLN A 17 15.52 3.63 9.85
C GLN A 17 13.99 3.73 10.03
N ALA A 18 13.27 4.41 9.14
CA ALA A 18 11.81 4.48 9.14
C ALA A 18 11.15 3.32 8.35
N ILE A 19 11.91 2.58 7.54
CA ILE A 19 11.44 1.40 6.80
C ILE A 19 11.57 0.13 7.64
N GLU A 20 12.68 0.00 8.39
CA GLU A 20 12.98 -1.18 9.21
C GLU A 20 11.92 -1.57 10.27
N PRO A 21 11.14 -0.64 10.89
CA PRO A 21 10.10 -1.03 11.84
C PRO A 21 8.77 -1.43 11.18
N LEU A 22 8.65 -1.43 9.85
CA LEU A 22 7.39 -1.77 9.18
C LEU A 22 7.07 -3.26 9.33
N LEU A 23 5.88 -3.54 9.85
CA LEU A 23 5.32 -4.90 9.87
C LEU A 23 4.82 -5.23 8.46
N ILE A 24 5.58 -6.06 7.75
CA ILE A 24 5.22 -6.53 6.41
C ILE A 24 4.65 -7.95 6.53
N PRO A 25 3.34 -8.16 6.31
CA PRO A 25 2.76 -9.49 6.34
C PRO A 25 3.32 -10.34 5.19
N ILE A 26 3.53 -11.63 5.45
CA ILE A 26 3.94 -12.58 4.42
C ILE A 26 2.67 -13.13 3.76
N PRO A 27 2.41 -12.85 2.47
CA PRO A 27 1.21 -13.33 1.79
C PRO A 27 1.28 -14.85 1.58
N ASN A 28 0.11 -15.48 1.47
CA ASN A 28 0.03 -16.84 0.93
C ASN A 28 0.31 -16.84 -0.58
N SER A 29 0.56 -18.01 -1.16
CA SER A 29 0.92 -18.14 -2.58
C SER A 29 -0.13 -17.59 -3.55
N GLN A 30 -1.40 -17.63 -3.20
CA GLN A 30 -2.47 -17.12 -4.06
C GLN A 30 -2.50 -15.59 -4.05
N ASP A 31 -2.45 -14.99 -2.86
CA ASP A 31 -2.43 -13.54 -2.72
C ASP A 31 -1.16 -12.94 -3.29
N LEU A 32 -0.01 -13.60 -3.09
CA LEU A 32 1.26 -13.18 -3.68
C LEU A 32 1.16 -13.09 -5.20
N LYS A 33 0.67 -14.16 -5.84
CA LYS A 33 0.50 -14.18 -7.29
C LYS A 33 -0.48 -13.11 -7.77
N ASN A 34 -1.59 -12.91 -7.07
CA ASN A 34 -2.56 -11.87 -7.41
C ASN A 34 -1.93 -10.47 -7.34
N ILE A 35 -1.10 -10.20 -6.33
CA ILE A 35 -0.38 -8.93 -6.19
C ILE A 35 0.65 -8.77 -7.31
N GLU A 36 1.40 -9.82 -7.65
CA GLU A 36 2.36 -9.81 -8.77
C GLU A 36 1.67 -9.51 -10.10
N ASP A 37 0.56 -10.20 -10.40
CA ASP A 37 -0.22 -10.00 -11.63
C ASP A 37 -0.76 -8.55 -11.71
N LEU A 38 -1.26 -7.99 -10.61
CA LEU A 38 -1.74 -6.60 -10.54
C LEU A 38 -0.59 -5.59 -10.70
N MET A 39 0.59 -5.89 -10.16
CA MET A 39 1.78 -5.04 -10.29
C MET A 39 2.29 -5.05 -11.72
N ASP A 40 2.30 -6.20 -12.38
CA ASP A 40 2.65 -6.33 -13.79
C ASP A 40 1.70 -5.52 -14.68
N MET A 41 0.41 -5.47 -14.36
CA MET A 41 -0.55 -4.59 -15.04
C MET A 41 -0.19 -3.12 -14.85
N ILE A 42 0.12 -2.67 -13.62
CA ILE A 42 0.50 -1.28 -13.34
C ILE A 42 1.76 -0.88 -14.12
N LEU A 43 2.76 -1.76 -14.19
CA LEU A 43 4.06 -1.45 -14.78
C LEU A 43 4.05 -1.51 -16.31
N ASN A 44 3.23 -2.38 -16.91
CA ASN A 44 3.31 -2.70 -18.33
C ASN A 44 2.09 -2.27 -19.16
N ASP A 45 0.93 -2.01 -18.53
CA ASP A 45 -0.31 -1.72 -19.24
C ASP A 45 -0.86 -0.32 -18.94
N ASN A 46 -0.64 0.61 -19.87
CA ASN A 46 -1.13 2.00 -19.78
C ASN A 46 -2.65 2.14 -19.98
N SER A 47 -3.37 1.05 -20.27
CA SER A 47 -4.82 1.09 -20.52
C SER A 47 -5.67 0.82 -19.28
N ILE A 48 -5.06 0.28 -18.22
CA ILE A 48 -5.75 -0.07 -16.98
C ILE A 48 -5.64 1.11 -16.00
N SER A 49 -6.72 1.37 -15.26
CA SER A 49 -6.68 2.36 -14.19
C SER A 49 -5.76 1.86 -13.06
N ILE A 50 -4.62 2.54 -12.88
CA ILE A 50 -3.68 2.29 -11.79
C ILE A 50 -4.42 2.31 -10.44
N GLU A 51 -5.33 3.26 -10.25
CA GLU A 51 -6.14 3.39 -9.03
C GLU A 51 -6.93 2.12 -8.71
N ASN A 52 -7.45 1.43 -9.73
CA ASN A 52 -8.21 0.20 -9.52
C ASN A 52 -7.31 -1.00 -9.17
N CYS A 53 -6.08 -1.04 -9.68
CA CYS A 53 -5.09 -2.04 -9.29
C CYS A 53 -4.59 -1.80 -7.87
N GLU A 54 -4.26 -0.55 -7.53
CA GLU A 54 -3.88 -0.14 -6.17
C GLU A 54 -4.98 -0.44 -5.16
N PHE A 55 -6.24 -0.13 -5.48
CA PHE A 55 -7.38 -0.47 -4.64
C PHE A 55 -7.45 -1.96 -4.35
N GLN A 56 -7.32 -2.83 -5.37
CA GLN A 56 -7.35 -4.27 -5.17
C GLN A 56 -6.19 -4.78 -4.31
N ILE A 57 -4.97 -4.24 -4.52
CA ILE A 57 -3.81 -4.57 -3.69
C ILE A 57 -4.07 -4.17 -2.23
N ASN A 58 -4.60 -2.97 -1.98
CA ASN A 58 -4.93 -2.50 -0.64
C ASN A 58 -5.94 -3.41 0.07
N GLN A 59 -6.99 -3.85 -0.64
CA GLN A 59 -7.98 -4.78 -0.06
C GLN A 59 -7.34 -6.12 0.37
N ILE A 60 -6.40 -6.64 -0.42
CA ILE A 60 -5.66 -7.86 -0.07
C ILE A 60 -4.81 -7.62 1.20
N ILE A 61 -4.10 -6.50 1.26
CA ILE A 61 -3.25 -6.13 2.41
C ILE A 61 -4.09 -5.94 3.68
N TYR A 62 -5.21 -5.22 3.60
CA TYR A 62 -6.11 -4.99 4.74
C TYR A 62 -6.65 -6.30 5.30
N SER A 63 -7.02 -7.22 4.42
CA SER A 63 -7.45 -8.57 4.80
C SER A 63 -6.33 -9.35 5.51
N GLN A 64 -5.10 -9.30 5.00
CA GLN A 64 -3.95 -9.99 5.60
C GLN A 64 -3.55 -9.43 6.97
N ILE A 65 -3.66 -8.13 7.16
CA ILE A 65 -3.40 -7.46 8.45
C ILE A 65 -4.58 -7.69 9.41
N GLY A 66 -5.78 -7.98 8.90
CA GLY A 66 -7.00 -8.17 9.68
C GLY A 66 -7.62 -6.85 10.13
N LEU A 67 -7.51 -5.79 9.32
CA LEU A 67 -8.07 -4.49 9.64
C LEU A 67 -9.60 -4.54 9.67
N THR A 68 -10.17 -3.83 10.64
CA THR A 68 -11.61 -3.61 10.73
C THR A 68 -12.06 -2.56 9.73
N LYS A 69 -13.36 -2.53 9.45
CA LYS A 69 -13.93 -1.51 8.56
C LYS A 69 -13.64 -0.09 9.03
N ASP A 70 -13.77 0.17 10.33
CA ASP A 70 -13.54 1.51 10.89
C ASP A 70 -12.06 1.94 10.72
N GLU A 71 -11.12 1.01 10.81
CA GLU A 71 -9.69 1.28 10.57
C GLU A 71 -9.40 1.54 9.09
N ILE A 72 -10.03 0.79 8.19
CA ILE A 72 -9.92 1.01 6.73
C ILE A 72 -10.50 2.37 6.38
N ASP A 73 -11.71 2.69 6.85
CA ASP A 73 -12.37 3.98 6.62
C ASP A 73 -11.52 5.15 7.17
N PHE A 74 -10.82 4.95 8.29
CA PHE A 74 -9.89 5.94 8.85
C PHE A 74 -8.65 6.15 7.96
N ILE A 75 -8.11 5.10 7.34
CA ILE A 75 -6.95 5.17 6.43
C ILE A 75 -7.34 5.86 5.11
N GLU A 76 -8.47 5.47 4.52
CA GLU A 76 -8.95 5.98 3.22
C GLU A 76 -9.51 7.41 3.29
N SER A 77 -9.70 7.95 4.50
CA SER A 77 -10.13 9.33 4.72
C SER A 77 -8.98 10.33 4.94
N GLN A 78 -7.72 9.88 4.86
CA GLN A 78 -6.52 10.72 4.99
C GLN A 78 -6.16 11.48 3.71
#